data_AF-A0A7J4T077-F1
#
_entry.id   AF-A0A7J4T077-F1
#
_cell.length_a   1.000
_cell.length_b   1.000
_cell.length_c   1.000
_cell.angle_alpha   90.00
_cell.angle_beta   90.00
_cell.angle_gamma   90.00
#
_symmetry.space_group_name_H-M   'P 1'
#
loop_
_entity.id
_entity.type
_entity.pdbx_description
1 polymer ?
#
loop_
_entity_poly.entity_id
_entity_poly.type
_entity_poly.pdbx_seq_one_letter_code
_entity_poly.pdbx_strand_id
1 'polypeptide(L)' 'MQILKREPMLWRLRIVGQDDLWSLARLARKGMSLGMLGERRDQTTAGEEGGRAKSAERKKMWIRLRIETTEYQSFG' A
#
# COMPACT_ATOMS: atom_id res chain seq x y z
N MET A 1 12.51 -4.80 -11.43
CA MET A 1 11.63 -3.64 -11.16
C MET A 1 11.49 -2.91 -12.46
N GLN A 2 10.28 -2.53 -12.87
CA GLN A 2 10.06 -1.82 -14.13
C GLN A 2 9.65 -0.37 -13.86
N ILE A 3 10.35 0.58 -14.46
CA ILE A 3 9.97 2.00 -14.42
C ILE A 3 8.96 2.25 -15.55
N LEU A 4 7.69 2.45 -15.19
CA LEU A 4 6.61 2.70 -16.15
C LEU A 4 6.44 4.19 -16.49
N LYS A 5 6.89 5.09 -15.64
CA LYS A 5 6.88 6.55 -15.83
C LYS A 5 7.95 7.18 -14.95
N ARG A 6 8.65 8.19 -15.46
CA ARG A 6 9.64 8.95 -14.71
C ARG A 6 9.45 10.44 -15.00
N GLU A 7 9.14 11.18 -13.95
CA GLU A 7 9.04 12.64 -13.92
C GLU A 7 9.89 13.17 -12.75
N PRO A 8 10.21 14.48 -12.70
CA PRO A 8 11.08 15.04 -11.66
C PRO A 8 10.65 14.70 -10.22
N MET A 9 9.34 14.62 -9.96
CA MET A 9 8.80 14.36 -8.61
C MET A 9 7.96 13.08 -8.50
N LEU A 10 7.82 12.31 -9.59
CA LEU A 10 6.93 11.15 -9.63
C LEU A 10 7.52 10.02 -10.45
N TRP A 11 7.62 8.86 -9.83
CA TRP A 11 8.04 7.62 -10.47
C TRP A 11 6.90 6.62 -10.34
N ARG A 12 6.49 6.02 -11.47
CA ARG A 12 5.54 4.91 -11.46
C ARG A 12 6.32 3.61 -11.65
N LEU A 13 6.33 2.78 -10.63
CA LEU A 13 7.08 1.53 -10.59
C LEU A 13 6.13 0.34 -10.67
N ARG A 14 6.52 -0.69 -11.41
CA ARG A 14 5.91 -2.03 -11.35
C ARG A 14 6.91 -2.97 -10.71
N ILE A 15 6.47 -3.57 -9.60
CA ILE A 15 7.20 -4.61 -8.86
C ILE A 15 6.91 -5.95 -9.56
N VAL A 16 7.95 -6.69 -9.90
CA VAL A 16 7.87 -7.95 -10.64
C VAL A 16 8.30 -9.13 -9.77
N GLY A 17 9.30 -8.94 -8.90
CA GLY A 17 9.85 -10.00 -8.05
C GLY A 17 10.27 -9.54 -6.66
N GLN A 18 10.83 -10.45 -5.87
CA GLN A 18 11.25 -10.17 -4.48
C GLN A 18 12.39 -9.15 -4.38
N ASP A 19 13.38 -9.19 -5.29
CA ASP A 19 14.49 -8.23 -5.30
C ASP A 19 14.02 -6.78 -5.50
N ASP A 20 12.87 -6.61 -6.17
CA ASP A 20 12.25 -5.31 -6.36
C ASP A 20 11.66 -4.77 -5.07
N LEU A 21 11.10 -5.66 -4.23
CA LEU A 21 10.60 -5.29 -2.91
C LEU A 21 11.76 -4.83 -2.01
N TRP A 22 12.88 -5.54 -2.05
CA TRP A 22 14.09 -5.14 -1.33
C TRP A 22 14.60 -3.77 -1.82
N SER A 23 14.66 -3.58 -3.14
CA SER A 23 15.07 -2.30 -3.74
C SER A 23 14.12 -1.17 -3.37
N LEU A 24 12.81 -1.41 -3.42
CA LEU A 24 11.79 -0.42 -3.04
C LEU A 24 11.91 -0.03 -1.56
N ALA A 25 12.17 -0.98 -0.66
CA ALA A 25 12.37 -0.69 0.76
C ALA A 25 13.59 0.19 1.02
N ARG A 26 14.63 0.13 0.18
CA ARG A 26 15.78 1.06 0.24
C ARG A 26 15.47 2.45 -0.32
N LEU A 27 14.56 2.53 -1.28
CA LEU A 27 14.16 3.80 -1.92
C LEU A 27 13.10 4.55 -1.12
N ALA A 28 12.18 3.84 -0.46
CA ALA A 28 11.10 4.40 0.35
C ALA A 28 11.67 4.97 1.65
N ARG A 29 11.66 6.31 1.76
CA ARG A 29 12.16 7.03 2.95
C ARG A 29 11.03 7.72 3.67
N LYS A 30 11.20 7.90 4.99
CA LYS A 30 10.29 8.69 5.81
C LYS A 30 10.04 10.06 5.18
N GLY A 31 8.78 10.47 5.16
CA GLY A 31 8.32 11.75 4.62
C GLY A 31 7.98 11.74 3.13
N MET A 32 8.38 10.73 2.36
CA MET A 32 7.99 10.59 0.94
C MET A 32 6.50 10.23 0.80
N SER A 33 5.90 10.62 -0.33
CA SER A 33 4.55 10.18 -0.71
C SER A 33 4.62 8.87 -1.50
N LEU A 34 3.84 7.86 -1.09
CA LEU A 34 3.66 6.61 -1.84
C LEU A 34 2.19 6.47 -2.22
N GLY A 35 1.92 6.13 -3.49
CA GLY A 35 0.58 5.84 -3.99
C GLY A 35 0.50 4.42 -4.53
N MET A 36 -0.54 3.68 -4.15
CA MET A 36 -0.76 2.31 -4.61
C MET A 36 -2.25 1.96 -4.65
N LEU A 37 -2.61 0.95 -5.43
CA LEU A 37 -3.92 0.30 -5.31
C LEU A 37 -3.90 -0.60 -4.07
N GLY A 38 -4.84 -0.41 -3.17
CA GLY A 38 -4.98 -1.23 -1.97
C GLY A 38 -6.44 -1.49 -1.64
N GLU A 39 -6.66 -2.17 -0.52
CA GLU A 39 -7.99 -2.44 0.01
C GLU A 39 -8.10 -1.84 1.41
N ARG A 40 -9.20 -1.14 1.68
CA ARG A 40 -9.53 -0.60 3.00
C ARG A 40 -10.82 -1.26 3.50
N ARG A 41 -10.85 -1.63 4.78
CA ARG A 41 -12.09 -2.07 5.43
C ARG A 41 -13.02 -0.89 5.61
N ASP A 42 -14.27 -1.06 5.20
CA ASP A 42 -15.34 -0.11 5.50
C ASP A 42 -15.96 -0.49 6.85
N GLN A 43 -15.85 0.39 7.85
CA GLN A 43 -16.36 0.13 9.20
C GLN A 43 -17.81 0.58 9.39
N THR A 44 -18.44 1.20 8.39
CA THR A 44 -19.81 1.71 8.51
C THR A 44 -20.88 0.62 8.51
N THR A 45 -20.57 -0.61 8.07
CA THR A 45 -21.48 -1.77 8.06
C THR A 45 -21.56 -2.51 9.40
N ALA A 46 -20.89 -2.04 10.45
CA ALA A 46 -20.77 -2.75 11.72
C ALA A 46 -21.86 -2.46 12.76
N GLY A 47 -22.90 -1.67 12.44
CA GLY A 47 -23.74 -1.04 13.46
C GLY A 47 -25.27 -1.07 13.30
N GLU A 48 -25.85 -1.73 12.28
CA GLU A 48 -27.32 -1.65 12.11
C GLU A 48 -28.14 -2.70 12.86
N GLU A 49 -27.58 -3.81 13.32
CA GLU A 49 -28.33 -4.79 14.11
C GLU A 49 -27.43 -5.41 15.18
N GLY A 50 -27.93 -5.54 16.41
CA GLY A 50 -27.22 -5.95 17.63
C GLY A 50 -26.61 -7.36 17.66
N GLY A 51 -26.20 -7.92 16.53
CA GLY A 51 -25.36 -9.11 16.42
C GLY A 51 -23.91 -8.72 16.16
N ARG A 52 -22.94 -9.49 16.70
CA ARG A 52 -21.50 -9.34 16.42
C ARG A 52 -21.27 -9.17 14.92
N ALA A 53 -20.95 -7.95 14.47
CA ALA A 53 -20.65 -7.64 13.08
C ALA A 53 -19.43 -8.44 12.62
N LYS A 54 -19.66 -9.56 11.95
CA LYS A 54 -18.62 -10.54 11.58
C LYS A 54 -17.99 -10.30 10.20
N SER A 55 -18.44 -9.29 9.44
CA SER A 55 -17.92 -9.03 8.10
C SER A 55 -17.91 -7.54 7.77
N ALA A 56 -16.79 -6.87 8.07
CA ALA A 56 -16.50 -5.55 7.51
C ALA A 56 -16.03 -5.76 6.05
N GLU A 57 -16.78 -5.22 5.10
CA GLU A 57 -16.46 -5.29 3.66
C GLU A 57 -15.11 -4.62 3.37
N ARG A 58 -14.37 -5.13 2.38
CA ARG A 58 -13.14 -4.51 1.89
C ARG A 58 -13.40 -3.85 0.54
N LYS A 59 -13.09 -2.56 0.43
CA LYS A 59 -13.23 -1.79 -0.82
C LYS A 59 -11.86 -1.52 -1.43
N LYS A 60 -11.70 -1.84 -2.72
CA LYS A 60 -10.52 -1.48 -3.51
C LYS A 60 -10.50 0.02 -3.74
N MET A 61 -9.36 0.66 -3.51
CA MET A 61 -9.20 2.10 -3.72
C MET A 61 -7.74 2.48 -3.95
N TRP A 62 -7.54 3.64 -4.56
CA TRP A 62 -6.21 4.25 -4.60
C TRP A 62 -5.89 4.86 -3.23
N ILE A 63 -4.80 4.39 -2.63
CA ILE A 63 -4.35 4.85 -1.32
C ILE A 63 -3.05 5.64 -1.54
N ARG A 64 -3.03 6.88 -1.04
CA ARG A 64 -1.81 7.69 -0.97
C ARG A 64 -1.45 7.89 0.49
N LEU A 65 -0.24 7.47 0.86
CA LEU A 65 0.28 7.59 2.23
C LEU A 65 1.53 8.45 2.23
N ARG A 66 1.74 9.14 3.36
CA ARG A 66 3.07 9.65 3.72
C ARG A 66 3.79 8.53 4.47
N ILE A 67 5.01 8.22 4.05
CA ILE A 67 5.79 7.15 4.67
C ILE A 67 6.23 7.60 6.05
N GLU A 68 5.80 6.90 7.09
CA GLU A 68 6.27 7.09 8.47
C GLU A 68 7.37 6.10 8.83
N THR A 69 7.19 4.83 8.48
CA THR A 69 8.16 3.75 8.64
C THR A 69 8.25 2.92 7.35
N THR A 70 9.34 2.18 7.20
CA THR A 70 9.55 1.24 6.10
C THR A 70 10.25 0.02 6.65
N GLU A 71 9.66 -1.15 6.43
CA GLU A 71 10.17 -2.43 6.88
C GLU A 71 10.24 -3.39 5.69
N TYR A 72 11.26 -4.24 5.67
CA TYR A 72 11.40 -5.30 4.67
C TYR A 72 11.52 -6.64 5.39
N GLN A 73 10.67 -7.58 5.00
CA GLN A 73 10.70 -8.94 5.49
C GLN A 73 11.10 -9.87 4.34
N SER A 74 12.24 -10.56 4.49
CA SER A 74 12.62 -11.67 3.63
C SER A 74 11.89 -12.93 4.09
N PHE A 75 11.29 -13.65 3.16
CA PHE A 75 10.80 -15.01 3.38
C PHE A 75 11.84 -15.93 2.74
N GLY A 76 12.67 -16.55 3.58
CA GLY A 76 13.66 -17.55 3.17
C GLY A 76 13.05 -18.91 2.90
#